data_AF-A0A933QRJ0-F1
#
_entry.id   AF-A0A933QRJ0-F1
#
_cell.length_a   1.000
_cell.length_b   1.000
_cell.length_c   1.000
_cell.angle_alpha   90.00
_cell.angle_beta   90.00
_cell.angle_gamma   90.00
#
_symmetry.space_group_name_H-M   'P 1'
#
loop_
_entity.id
_entity.type
_entity.pdbx_description
1 polymer ?
#
loop_
_entity_poly.entity_id
_entity_poly.type
_entity_poly.pdbx_seq_one_letter_code
_entity_poly.pdbx_strand_id
1 'polypeptide(L)'
;MNRLVYLGVFIISVLILAGGLLFLCAAVAVQERFPLAIILLIIGVIGAGWSAFAYRKWSSVQPTALAARITDLAAQNDGELAVSQIMSAFDVSASVAQAGIDQLVAKRQCHAESRGTQTFYIFPGLKEQKIVRKCTYCGSTFPVKQALQKCPNCGGNLELVKQ
;
A
#
# COMPACT_ATOMS: atom_id res chain seq x y z
N MET A 1 -13.03 -3.23 -16.33
CA MET A 1 -13.98 -4.23 -16.84
C MET A 1 -13.48 -5.68 -16.68
N ASN A 2 -12.46 -5.97 -15.87
CA ASN A 2 -11.81 -7.30 -15.88
C ASN A 2 -12.05 -8.15 -14.62
N ARG A 3 -12.50 -7.55 -13.51
CA ARG A 3 -12.71 -8.29 -12.24
C ARG A 3 -13.79 -9.37 -12.33
N LEU A 4 -14.93 -9.06 -12.98
CA LEU A 4 -16.04 -10.00 -13.13
C LEU A 4 -15.66 -11.19 -14.02
N VAL A 5 -14.87 -10.96 -15.07
CA VAL A 5 -14.39 -12.04 -15.96
C VAL A 5 -13.45 -12.99 -15.21
N TYR A 6 -12.49 -12.47 -14.43
CA TYR A 6 -11.60 -13.32 -13.64
C TYR A 6 -12.32 -14.09 -12.53
N LEU A 7 -13.31 -13.48 -11.87
CA LEU A 7 -14.17 -14.15 -10.90
C LEU A 7 -15.00 -15.27 -11.56
N GLY A 8 -15.56 -15.00 -12.74
CA GLY A 8 -16.29 -16.01 -13.52
C GLY A 8 -15.40 -17.20 -13.90
N VAL A 9 -14.21 -16.94 -14.45
CA VAL A 9 -13.23 -17.99 -14.81
C VAL A 9 -12.78 -18.80 -13.59
N PHE A 10 -12.62 -18.15 -12.43
CA PHE A 10 -12.27 -18.84 -11.19
C PHE A 10 -13.39 -19.78 -10.73
N ILE A 11 -14.64 -19.30 -10.69
CA ILE A 11 -15.80 -20.11 -10.30
C ILE A 11 -15.96 -21.30 -11.25
N ILE A 12 -15.85 -21.07 -12.56
CA ILE A 12 -15.92 -22.15 -13.56
C ILE A 12 -14.79 -23.17 -13.35
N SER A 13 -13.56 -22.71 -13.10
CA SER A 13 -12.42 -23.62 -12.84
C SER A 13 -12.62 -24.45 -11.57
N VAL A 14 -13.21 -23.87 -10.51
CA VAL A 14 -13.55 -24.59 -9.27
C VAL A 14 -14.63 -25.65 -9.52
N LEU A 15 -15.66 -25.33 -10.31
CA LEU A 15 -16.70 -26.29 -10.68
C LEU A 15 -16.14 -27.45 -11.52
N ILE A 16 -15.23 -27.14 -12.46
CA ILE A 16 -14.52 -28.16 -13.25
C ILE A 16 -13.63 -29.03 -12.35
N LEU A 17 -12.91 -28.44 -11.40
CA LEU A 17 -12.10 -29.21 -10.43
C LEU A 17 -12.96 -30.14 -9.57
N ALA A 18 -14.09 -29.65 -9.06
CA ALA A 18 -15.03 -30.45 -8.27
C ALA A 18 -15.60 -31.60 -9.10
N GLY A 19 -15.98 -31.34 -10.36
CA GLY A 19 -16.42 -32.38 -11.30
C GLY A 19 -15.33 -33.41 -11.59
N GLY A 20 -14.08 -32.98 -11.80
CA GLY A 20 -12.93 -33.86 -11.99
C GLY A 20 -12.67 -34.76 -10.78
N LEU A 21 -12.78 -34.22 -9.56
CA LEU A 21 -12.67 -34.99 -8.32
C LEU A 21 -13.79 -36.04 -8.18
N LEU A 22 -15.04 -35.65 -8.48
CA LEU A 22 -16.18 -36.58 -8.46
C LEU A 22 -15.99 -37.73 -9.47
N PHE A 23 -15.50 -37.42 -10.67
CA PHE A 23 -15.18 -38.43 -11.67
C PHE A 23 -14.00 -39.32 -11.25
N LEU A 24 -13.01 -38.79 -10.54
CA LEU A 24 -11.90 -39.56 -10.00
C LEU A 24 -12.37 -40.53 -8.92
N CYS A 25 -13.28 -40.11 -8.03
CA CYS A 25 -13.93 -41.00 -7.07
C CYS A 25 -14.77 -42.09 -7.77
N ALA A 26 -15.48 -41.74 -8.84
CA ALA A 26 -16.27 -42.69 -9.62
C ALA A 26 -15.43 -43.67 -10.46
N ALA A 27 -14.18 -43.32 -10.76
CA ALA A 27 -13.27 -44.18 -11.53
C ALA A 27 -12.85 -45.45 -10.76
N VAL A 28 -13.04 -45.48 -9.43
CA VAL A 28 -12.86 -46.69 -8.62
C VAL A 28 -13.88 -47.79 -9.01
N ALA A 29 -15.07 -47.41 -9.50
CA ALA A 29 -16.11 -48.35 -9.92
C ALA A 29 -16.06 -48.70 -11.42
N VAL A 30 -15.56 -47.79 -12.28
CA VAL A 30 -15.50 -48.00 -13.74
C VAL A 30 -14.19 -47.43 -14.29
N GLN A 31 -13.27 -48.33 -14.67
CA GLN A 31 -11.91 -48.01 -15.12
C GLN A 31 -11.87 -47.08 -16.35
N GLU A 32 -12.86 -47.16 -17.25
CA GLU A 32 -12.91 -46.35 -18.48
C GLU A 32 -13.11 -44.85 -18.23
N ARG A 33 -13.50 -44.45 -17.02
CA ARG A 33 -13.71 -43.03 -16.65
C ARG A 33 -12.45 -42.32 -16.16
N PHE A 34 -11.37 -43.06 -15.95
CA PHE A 34 -10.09 -42.55 -15.47
C PHE A 34 -9.44 -41.49 -16.38
N PRO A 35 -9.35 -41.64 -17.72
CA PRO A 35 -8.76 -40.61 -18.58
C PRO A 35 -9.57 -39.30 -18.57
N LEU A 36 -10.91 -39.40 -18.45
CA LEU A 36 -11.81 -38.25 -18.45
C LEU A 36 -11.65 -37.43 -17.16
N ALA A 37 -11.44 -38.10 -16.01
CA ALA A 37 -11.14 -37.46 -14.73
C ALA A 37 -9.82 -36.67 -14.77
N ILE A 38 -8.77 -37.25 -15.36
CA ILE A 38 -7.45 -36.62 -15.47
C ILE A 38 -7.52 -35.36 -16.33
N ILE A 39 -8.19 -35.42 -17.49
CA ILE A 39 -8.31 -34.26 -18.40
C ILE A 39 -9.03 -33.10 -17.69
N LEU A 40 -10.14 -33.37 -16.99
CA LEU A 40 -10.85 -32.34 -16.23
C LEU A 40 -9.98 -31.72 -15.12
N LEU A 41 -9.23 -32.55 -14.39
CA LEU A 41 -8.35 -32.09 -13.33
C LEU A 41 -7.24 -31.18 -13.88
N ILE A 42 -6.59 -31.57 -14.97
CA ILE A 42 -5.53 -30.77 -15.60
C ILE A 42 -6.08 -29.43 -16.06
N ILE A 43 -7.21 -29.39 -16.76
CA ILE A 43 -7.84 -28.15 -17.22
C ILE A 43 -8.23 -27.26 -16.04
N GLY A 44 -8.80 -27.85 -14.98
CA GLY A 44 -9.20 -27.13 -13.78
C GLY A 44 -8.01 -26.52 -13.02
N VAL A 45 -6.90 -27.27 -12.87
CA VAL A 45 -5.67 -26.78 -12.22
C VAL A 45 -5.03 -25.66 -13.04
N ILE A 46 -4.95 -25.82 -14.37
CA ILE A 46 -4.39 -24.78 -15.25
C ILE A 46 -5.24 -23.50 -15.19
N GLY A 47 -6.57 -23.61 -15.25
CA GLY A 47 -7.49 -22.48 -15.16
C GLY A 47 -7.42 -21.76 -13.81
N ALA A 48 -7.39 -22.51 -12.71
CA ALA A 48 -7.24 -21.96 -11.36
C ALA A 48 -5.88 -21.28 -11.17
N GLY A 49 -4.79 -21.91 -11.65
CA GLY A 49 -3.44 -21.37 -11.57
C GLY A 49 -3.30 -20.07 -12.38
N TRP A 50 -3.81 -20.06 -13.61
CA TRP A 50 -3.72 -18.89 -14.48
C TRP A 50 -4.59 -17.73 -14.00
N SER A 51 -5.81 -18.00 -13.52
CA SER A 51 -6.67 -16.96 -12.93
C SER A 51 -6.07 -16.37 -11.65
N ALA A 52 -5.47 -17.19 -10.78
CA ALA A 52 -4.77 -16.70 -9.59
C ALA A 52 -3.53 -15.87 -9.95
N PHE A 53 -2.74 -16.31 -10.94
CA PHE A 53 -1.56 -15.58 -11.38
C PHE A 53 -1.92 -14.25 -12.05
N ALA A 54 -2.93 -14.26 -12.93
CA ALA A 54 -3.47 -13.05 -13.52
C ALA A 54 -3.99 -12.11 -12.43
N TYR A 55 -4.77 -12.60 -11.47
CA TYR A 55 -5.26 -11.77 -10.36
C TYR A 55 -4.12 -11.13 -9.55
N ARG A 56 -3.05 -11.88 -9.26
CA ARG A 56 -1.85 -11.35 -8.59
C ARG A 56 -1.14 -10.27 -9.42
N LYS A 57 -0.96 -10.49 -10.73
CA LYS A 57 -0.35 -9.50 -11.64
C LYS A 57 -1.20 -8.24 -11.82
N TRP A 58 -2.52 -8.34 -11.70
CA TRP A 58 -3.40 -7.18 -11.67
C TRP A 58 -3.42 -6.48 -10.30
N SER A 59 -3.19 -7.21 -9.21
CA SER A 59 -3.10 -6.64 -7.87
C SER A 59 -1.85 -5.79 -7.66
N SER A 60 -0.73 -6.10 -8.34
CA SER A 60 0.45 -5.23 -8.35
C SER A 60 0.22 -3.90 -9.10
N VAL A 61 -0.86 -3.80 -9.87
CA VAL A 61 -1.30 -2.55 -10.53
C VAL A 61 -2.41 -1.86 -9.73
N GLN A 62 -2.83 -2.40 -8.58
CA GLN A 62 -3.84 -1.73 -7.75
C GLN A 62 -3.20 -0.53 -7.01
N PRO A 63 -3.71 0.69 -7.25
CA PRO A 63 -3.18 1.91 -6.64
C PRO A 63 -3.26 1.89 -5.10
N THR A 64 -4.11 1.05 -4.51
CA THR A 64 -4.19 0.85 -3.06
C THR A 64 -3.00 0.13 -2.47
N ALA A 65 -2.42 -0.84 -3.18
CA ALA A 65 -1.20 -1.53 -2.74
C ALA A 65 0.03 -0.62 -2.90
N LEU A 66 0.03 0.20 -3.95
CA LEU A 66 1.04 1.23 -4.16
C LEU A 66 0.98 2.30 -3.05
N ALA A 67 -0.23 2.75 -2.67
CA ALA A 67 -0.43 3.70 -1.60
C ALA A 67 0.17 3.23 -0.26
N ALA A 68 -0.03 1.97 0.12
CA ALA A 68 0.56 1.38 1.33
C ALA A 68 2.10 1.34 1.28
N ARG A 69 2.66 0.97 0.12
CA ARG A 69 4.11 0.96 -0.08
C ARG A 69 4.73 2.36 -0.09
N ILE A 70 4.01 3.35 -0.65
CA ILE A 70 4.41 4.76 -0.60
C ILE A 70 4.43 5.25 0.85
N THR A 71 3.46 4.87 1.68
CA THR A 71 3.49 5.24 3.11
C THR A 71 4.66 4.60 3.86
N ASP A 72 5.02 3.35 3.54
CA ASP A 72 6.21 2.70 4.13
C ASP A 72 7.50 3.39 3.68
N LEU A 73 7.58 3.80 2.41
CA LEU A 73 8.71 4.58 1.89
C LEU A 73 8.78 5.96 2.54
N ALA A 74 7.64 6.59 2.81
CA ALA A 74 7.56 7.88 3.50
C ALA A 74 8.02 7.76 4.95
N ALA A 75 7.68 6.66 5.62
CA ALA A 75 8.14 6.38 6.98
C ALA A 75 9.67 6.28 7.08
N GLN A 76 10.34 5.82 6.02
CA GLN A 76 11.81 5.73 5.96
C GLN A 76 12.48 7.06 5.59
N ASN A 77 11.74 8.02 5.02
CA ASN A 77 12.25 9.31 4.55
C ASN A 77 11.66 10.49 5.34
N ASP A 78 11.51 10.33 6.66
CA ASP A 78 11.03 11.37 7.59
C ASP A 78 9.68 12.02 7.20
N GLY A 79 8.83 11.28 6.48
CA GLY A 79 7.51 11.74 6.04
C GLY A 79 7.51 12.73 4.88
N GLU A 80 8.62 12.92 4.17
CA GLU A 80 8.70 13.75 2.95
C GLU A 80 9.10 12.91 1.74
N LEU A 81 8.32 12.97 0.66
CA LEU A 81 8.64 12.25 -0.58
C LEU A 81 8.42 13.10 -1.83
N ALA A 82 9.37 13.05 -2.75
CA ALA A 82 9.20 13.57 -4.11
C ALA A 82 8.64 12.49 -5.06
N VAL A 83 7.93 12.89 -6.12
CA VAL A 83 7.44 11.96 -7.16
C VAL A 83 8.60 11.16 -7.77
N SER A 84 9.74 11.80 -8.00
CA SER A 84 10.95 11.18 -8.53
C SER A 84 11.50 10.05 -7.65
N GLN A 85 11.39 10.18 -6.32
CA GLN A 85 11.81 9.14 -5.36
C GLN A 85 10.86 7.95 -5.36
N ILE A 86 9.56 8.19 -5.52
CA ILE A 86 8.56 7.11 -5.66
C ILE A 86 8.79 6.36 -6.97
N MET A 87 9.05 7.08 -8.05
CA MET A 87 9.37 6.48 -9.35
C MET A 87 10.64 5.63 -9.28
N SER A 88 11.71 6.13 -8.66
CA SER A 88 12.97 5.37 -8.55
C SER A 88 12.87 4.18 -7.61
N ALA A 89 12.10 4.28 -6.52
CA ALA A 89 11.96 3.20 -5.54
C ALA A 89 11.12 2.01 -6.05
N PHE A 90 10.11 2.28 -6.88
CA PHE A 90 9.17 1.25 -7.35
C PHE A 90 9.28 0.91 -8.84
N ASP A 91 10.19 1.55 -9.58
CA ASP A 91 10.37 1.39 -11.03
C ASP A 91 9.05 1.55 -11.81
N VAL A 92 8.31 2.62 -11.48
CA VAL A 92 6.98 2.91 -12.05
C VAL A 92 6.98 4.18 -12.88
N SER A 93 6.07 4.24 -13.85
CA SER A 93 5.84 5.45 -14.63
C SER A 93 5.26 6.58 -13.77
N ALA A 94 5.51 7.83 -14.19
CA ALA A 94 5.01 9.01 -13.50
C ALA A 94 3.48 9.01 -13.34
N SER A 95 2.74 8.53 -14.34
CA SER A 95 1.27 8.45 -14.28
C SER A 95 0.76 7.50 -13.20
N VAL A 96 1.46 6.39 -12.96
CA VAL A 96 1.09 5.40 -11.95
C VAL A 96 1.47 5.90 -10.55
N ALA A 97 2.65 6.51 -10.41
CA ALA A 97 3.07 7.14 -9.16
C ALA A 97 2.09 8.24 -8.73
N GLN A 98 1.70 9.11 -9.67
CA GLN A 98 0.76 10.19 -9.43
C GLN A 98 -0.61 9.65 -9.00
N ALA A 99 -1.14 8.61 -9.67
CA ALA A 99 -2.40 7.99 -9.29
C ALA A 99 -2.38 7.39 -7.86
N GLY A 100 -1.25 6.86 -7.41
CA GLY A 100 -1.07 6.37 -6.04
C GLY A 100 -1.07 7.50 -5.01
N ILE A 101 -0.40 8.61 -5.33
CA ILE A 101 -0.37 9.82 -4.50
C ILE A 101 -1.76 10.47 -4.43
N ASP A 102 -2.47 10.59 -5.55
CA ASP A 102 -3.81 11.17 -5.60
C ASP A 102 -4.79 10.41 -4.69
N GLN A 103 -4.65 9.07 -4.58
CA GLN A 103 -5.42 8.29 -3.61
C GLN A 103 -5.08 8.62 -2.15
N LEU A 104 -3.81 8.89 -1.84
CA LEU A 104 -3.36 9.28 -0.50
C LEU A 104 -3.82 10.70 -0.15
N VAL A 105 -3.81 11.62 -1.12
CA VAL A 105 -4.37 12.98 -0.98
C VAL A 105 -5.88 12.90 -0.76
N ALA A 106 -6.60 12.08 -1.53
CA ALA A 106 -8.04 11.88 -1.38
C ALA A 106 -8.42 11.34 0.01
N LYS A 107 -7.55 10.51 0.61
CA LYS A 107 -7.68 10.00 1.98
C LYS A 107 -7.21 10.98 3.06
N ARG A 108 -6.77 12.19 2.69
CA ARG A 108 -6.17 13.21 3.58
C ARG A 108 -4.94 12.71 4.36
N GLN A 109 -4.21 11.75 3.80
CA GLN A 109 -3.01 11.18 4.42
C GLN A 109 -1.74 11.91 4.00
N CYS A 110 -1.77 12.66 2.90
CA CYS A 110 -0.68 13.54 2.47
C CYS A 110 -1.21 14.85 1.89
N HIS A 111 -0.33 15.85 1.82
CA HIS A 111 -0.56 17.12 1.14
C HIS A 111 0.63 17.45 0.24
N ALA A 112 0.37 18.11 -0.88
CA ALA A 112 1.40 18.59 -1.78
C ALA A 112 1.92 19.94 -1.27
N GLU A 113 3.23 20.04 -1.05
CA GLU A 113 3.94 21.28 -0.78
C GLU A 113 4.90 21.54 -1.94
N SER A 114 4.70 22.65 -2.64
CA SER A 114 5.61 23.06 -3.71
C SER A 114 6.76 23.85 -3.10
N ARG A 115 7.95 23.26 -3.04
CA ARG A 115 9.17 23.94 -2.59
C ARG A 115 10.04 24.25 -3.81
N GLY A 116 9.93 25.48 -4.31
CA GLY A 116 10.65 25.91 -5.52
C GLY A 116 10.16 25.19 -6.77
N THR A 117 11.09 24.52 -7.47
CA THR A 117 10.83 23.83 -8.76
C THR A 117 10.37 22.38 -8.62
N GLN A 118 10.28 21.85 -7.40
CA GLN A 118 9.88 20.46 -7.13
C GLN A 118 8.69 20.39 -6.17
N THR A 119 7.76 19.48 -6.47
CA THR A 119 6.61 19.18 -5.63
C THR A 119 6.97 18.05 -4.68
N PHE A 120 6.91 18.33 -3.38
CA PHE A 120 7.09 17.35 -2.31
C PHE A 120 5.72 17.00 -1.73
N TYR A 121 5.52 15.72 -1.40
CA TYR A 121 4.34 15.25 -0.70
C TYR A 121 4.71 14.95 0.73
N ILE A 122 4.04 15.64 1.65
CA ILE A 122 4.31 15.57 3.09
C ILE A 122 3.24 14.72 3.75
N PHE A 123 3.69 13.78 4.57
CA PHE A 123 2.87 12.84 5.34
C PHE A 123 2.88 13.26 6.82
N PRO A 124 1.93 14.10 7.27
CA PRO A 124 1.95 14.70 8.61
C PRO A 124 1.80 13.69 9.75
N GLY A 125 1.27 12.49 9.47
CA GLY A 125 1.16 11.40 10.45
C GLY A 125 2.44 10.58 10.65
N LEU A 126 3.42 10.71 9.75
CA LEU A 126 4.68 9.95 9.78
C LEU A 126 5.89 10.81 10.18
N LYS A 127 5.78 12.13 10.06
CA LYS A 127 6.81 13.06 10.52
C LYS A 127 6.86 13.03 12.04
N GLU A 128 8.01 12.71 12.63
CA GLU A 128 8.21 12.85 14.08
C GLU A 128 7.94 14.31 14.47
N GLN A 129 6.79 14.57 15.09
CA GLN A 129 6.46 15.89 15.61
C GLN A 129 7.41 16.19 16.75
N LYS A 130 8.43 17.01 16.49
CA LYS A 130 9.39 17.40 17.52
C LYS A 130 8.70 18.40 18.43
N ILE A 131 8.18 17.90 19.54
CA ILE A 131 7.60 18.75 20.58
C ILE A 131 8.73 19.59 21.16
N VAL A 132 8.62 20.91 21.01
CA VAL A 132 9.57 21.88 21.59
C VAL A 132 8.84 22.77 22.57
N ARG A 133 9.52 23.13 23.67
CA ARG A 133 9.05 24.16 24.60
C ARG A 133 9.44 25.52 24.03
N LYS A 134 8.47 26.31 23.59
CA LYS A 134 8.69 27.68 23.12
C LYS A 134 8.32 28.66 24.23
N CYS A 135 9.20 29.60 24.52
CA CYS A 135 8.86 30.71 25.42
C CYS A 135 7.96 31.71 24.69
N THR A 136 6.81 32.06 25.28
CA THR A 136 5.88 33.07 24.73
C THR A 136 6.44 34.48 24.76
N TYR A 137 7.41 34.75 25.63
CA TYR A 137 7.99 36.10 25.81
C TYR A 137 9.18 36.39 24.91
N CYS A 138 10.17 35.49 24.87
CA CYS A 138 11.41 35.72 24.11
C CYS A 138 11.55 34.81 22.88
N GLY A 139 10.59 33.91 22.64
CA GLY A 139 10.56 33.05 21.45
C GLY A 139 11.60 31.92 21.42
N SER A 140 12.44 31.78 22.45
CA SER A 140 13.45 30.72 22.52
C SER A 140 12.81 29.33 22.60
N THR A 141 13.42 28.37 21.91
CA THR A 141 12.98 26.98 21.86
C THR A 141 13.91 26.09 22.66
N PHE A 142 13.34 25.27 23.55
CA PHE A 142 14.07 24.34 24.40
C PHE A 142 13.57 22.91 24.18
N PRO A 143 14.47 21.91 24.20
CA PRO A 143 14.10 20.50 24.11
C PRO A 143 13.37 20.04 25.37
N VAL A 144 12.30 19.25 25.19
CA VAL A 144 11.42 18.76 26.29
C VAL A 144 12.17 17.89 27.32
N LYS A 145 13.27 17.25 26.91
CA LYS A 145 14.10 16.39 27.79
C LYS A 145 14.75 17.16 28.95
N GLN A 146 14.89 18.47 28.85
CA GLN A 146 15.40 19.29 29.95
C GLN A 146 14.25 19.66 30.90
N ALA A 147 14.41 19.37 32.19
CA ALA A 147 13.45 19.69 33.25
C ALA A 147 13.46 21.20 33.60
N LEU A 148 13.24 22.05 32.60
CA LEU A 148 13.15 23.49 32.74
C LEU A 148 11.68 23.88 32.95
N GLN A 149 11.34 24.38 34.13
CA GLN A 149 10.01 24.93 34.42
C GLN A 149 9.85 26.40 33.97
N LYS A 150 10.95 27.14 33.86
CA LYS A 150 10.97 28.54 33.43
C LYS A 150 12.03 28.75 32.35
N CYS A 151 11.82 29.75 31.50
CA CYS A 151 12.79 30.12 30.48
C CYS A 151 14.08 30.66 31.15
N PRO A 152 15.27 30.08 30.90
CA PRO A 152 16.53 30.58 31.45
C PRO A 152 16.95 31.93 30.88
N ASN A 153 16.37 32.36 29.75
CA ASN A 153 16.73 33.61 29.09
C ASN A 153 15.91 34.82 29.58
N CYS A 154 14.63 34.62 29.94
CA CYS A 154 13.74 35.72 30.30
C CYS A 154 12.85 35.46 31.51
N GLY A 155 12.94 34.27 32.14
CA GLY A 155 12.11 33.88 33.29
C GLY A 155 10.64 33.59 32.96
N GLY A 156 10.21 33.78 31.71
CA GLY A 156 8.84 33.55 31.27
C GLY A 156 8.42 32.07 31.23
N ASN A 157 7.10 31.85 31.16
CA ASN A 157 6.54 30.50 31.02
C ASN A 157 6.86 29.91 29.63
N LEU A 158 7.03 28.58 29.63
CA LEU A 158 7.29 27.79 28.45
C LEU A 158 6.01 27.08 28.04
N GLU A 159 5.59 27.26 26.80
CA GLU A 159 4.46 26.52 26.22
C GLU A 159 4.96 25.42 25.31
N LEU A 160 4.26 24.28 25.31
CA LEU A 160 4.56 23.17 24.42
C LEU A 160 3.95 23.45 23.06
N VAL A 161 4.80 23.64 22.05
CA VAL A 161 4.37 23.86 20.68
C VAL A 161 4.79 22.66 19.83
N LYS A 162 3.84 22.13 19.05
CA LYS A 162 4.10 21.09 18.05
C LYS A 162 4.67 21.76 16.80
N GLN A 163 5.85 21.32 16.38
CA GLN A 163 6.50 21.72 15.11
C GLN A 163 6.61 20.51 14.19
#